data_AF-A0AAU8BQ46-F1
#
_entry.id   AF-A0AAU8BQ46-F1
#
_cell.length_a   1.000
_cell.length_b   1.000
_cell.length_c   1.000
_cell.angle_alpha   90.00
_cell.angle_beta   90.00
_cell.angle_gamma   90.00
#
_symmetry.space_group_name_H-M   'P 1'
#
loop_
_entity.id
_entity.type
_entity.pdbx_description
1 polymer ?
#
loop_
_entity_poly.entity_id
_entity_poly.type
_entity_poly.pdbx_seq_one_letter_code
_entity_poly.pdbx_strand_id
1 'polypeptide(L)'
;MSTLTIAIGATSLSLLLVFVWMFSLSLRKKRMEEERLAREAAYRRAMEKARQQERQDRVFKAETGHVPTILYLAKEAERSKPNEALYWYHKGAELDNITSMYGIVRLSDKKREDLVLREQANYWRLCIAGAEGDVHAKFEAAKAQIFGQGVERNIPRGVAKIQEVAEEGNLEAILFMGDWSISPENPVPSPKQSTQWFEKAADKQSEEGMTKLGLNFLNGVGVEQDGQRACYWLERAAEKGNVEAMYFSGEAWRDVKPNGAAIAYIWLFMSAYMGYEPAKSARDAVGSTLGVDSVVGLQSLAKPVLKKLQFGPVVKHSLIRALNKLYKRELPLFGLVQDGEQEPASTTQNEVPPEAKPSETESTISSNIEDATEDTASSYSYSSYDTHYSQ
;
A
#
# COMPACT_ATOMS: atom_id res chain seq x y z
N MET A 1 108.05 -21.29 44.44
CA MET A 1 106.97 -22.04 43.75
C MET A 1 107.56 -22.68 42.51
N SER A 2 107.33 -23.99 42.30
CA SER A 2 107.91 -24.72 41.16
C SER A 2 107.24 -24.30 39.85
N THR A 3 107.99 -24.31 38.74
CA THR A 3 107.51 -23.95 37.40
C THR A 3 106.24 -24.72 36.98
N LEU A 4 106.03 -25.92 37.53
CA LEU A 4 104.84 -26.75 37.33
C LEU A 4 103.55 -26.12 37.91
N THR A 5 103.61 -25.46 39.07
CA THR A 5 102.41 -24.84 39.68
C THR A 5 101.96 -23.58 38.92
N ILE A 6 102.91 -22.86 38.31
CA ILE A 6 102.64 -21.70 37.45
C ILE A 6 102.01 -22.16 36.12
N ALA A 7 102.47 -23.28 35.55
CA ALA A 7 101.88 -23.86 34.34
C ALA A 7 100.46 -24.38 34.55
N ILE A 8 100.18 -25.02 35.69
CA ILE A 8 98.83 -25.47 36.07
C ILE A 8 97.91 -24.25 36.34
N GLY A 9 98.43 -23.19 36.95
CA GLY A 9 97.70 -21.92 37.14
C GLY A 9 97.40 -21.17 35.83
N ALA A 10 98.32 -21.20 34.87
CA ALA A 10 98.14 -20.56 33.56
C ALA A 10 97.13 -21.32 32.69
N THR A 11 97.16 -22.65 32.70
CA THR A 11 96.20 -23.49 31.98
C THR A 11 94.80 -23.44 32.60
N SER A 12 94.69 -23.39 33.93
CA SER A 12 93.41 -23.20 34.62
C SER A 12 92.81 -21.80 34.37
N LEU A 13 93.63 -20.74 34.36
CA LEU A 13 93.22 -19.39 34.00
C LEU A 13 92.77 -19.32 32.52
N SER A 14 93.48 -19.99 31.61
CA SER A 14 93.13 -20.04 30.19
C SER A 14 91.81 -20.79 29.96
N LEU A 15 91.58 -21.92 30.63
CA LEU A 15 90.30 -22.62 30.62
C LEU A 15 89.16 -21.77 31.20
N LEU A 16 89.43 -21.00 32.26
CA LEU A 16 88.45 -20.08 32.85
C LEU A 16 88.11 -18.94 31.88
N LEU A 17 89.09 -18.37 31.19
CA LEU A 17 88.86 -17.34 30.15
C LEU A 17 88.06 -17.88 28.96
N VAL A 18 88.37 -19.09 28.49
CA VAL A 18 87.60 -19.77 27.43
C VAL A 18 86.17 -20.05 27.91
N PHE A 19 85.98 -20.48 29.15
CA PHE A 19 84.65 -20.70 29.73
C PHE A 19 83.85 -19.40 29.82
N VAL A 20 84.45 -18.31 30.32
CA VAL A 20 83.82 -16.98 30.37
C VAL A 20 83.46 -16.48 28.95
N TRP A 21 84.32 -16.71 27.97
CA TRP A 21 84.08 -16.36 26.58
C TRP A 21 82.94 -17.18 25.95
N MET A 22 82.92 -18.50 26.13
CA MET A 22 81.81 -19.36 25.68
C MET A 22 80.50 -19.05 26.38
N PHE A 23 80.53 -18.75 27.69
CA PHE A 23 79.36 -18.33 28.45
C PHE A 23 78.81 -16.99 27.93
N SER A 24 79.70 -16.03 27.63
CA SER A 24 79.36 -14.77 26.98
C SER A 24 78.74 -14.97 25.59
N LEU A 25 79.27 -15.88 24.77
CA LEU A 25 78.70 -16.25 23.47
C LEU A 25 77.33 -16.93 23.60
N SER A 26 77.15 -17.82 24.58
CA SER A 26 75.87 -18.48 24.87
C SER A 26 74.80 -17.45 25.28
N LEU A 27 75.14 -16.49 26.15
CA LEU A 27 74.25 -15.38 26.52
C LEU A 27 73.96 -14.43 25.36
N ARG A 28 74.94 -14.18 24.47
CA ARG A 28 74.71 -13.42 23.23
C ARG A 28 73.75 -14.16 22.29
N LYS A 29 73.94 -15.47 22.11
CA LYS A 29 73.06 -16.31 21.28
C LYS A 29 71.62 -16.34 21.82
N LYS A 30 71.46 -16.54 23.13
CA LYS A 30 70.14 -16.46 23.79
C LYS A 30 69.47 -15.10 23.62
N ARG A 31 70.19 -13.99 23.84
CA ARG A 31 69.65 -12.64 23.59
C ARG A 31 69.23 -12.44 22.13
N MET A 32 70.02 -12.90 21.17
CA MET A 32 69.66 -12.83 19.74
C MET A 32 68.42 -13.67 19.41
N GLU A 33 68.26 -14.85 20.02
CA GLU A 33 67.07 -15.70 19.89
C GLU A 33 65.83 -15.06 20.53
N GLU A 34 65.95 -14.49 21.73
CA GLU A 34 64.90 -13.74 22.41
C GLU A 34 64.47 -12.50 21.61
N GLU A 35 65.43 -11.74 21.06
CA GLU A 35 65.14 -10.61 20.18
C GLU A 35 64.44 -11.05 18.90
N ARG A 36 64.85 -12.16 18.29
CA ARG A 36 64.19 -12.71 17.10
C ARG A 36 62.75 -13.09 17.42
N LEU A 37 62.51 -13.82 18.51
CA LEU A 37 61.17 -14.19 18.96
C LEU A 37 60.32 -12.95 19.28
N ALA A 38 60.91 -11.92 19.90
CA ALA A 38 60.23 -10.66 20.17
C ALA A 38 59.85 -9.91 18.88
N ARG A 39 60.75 -9.88 17.88
CA ARG A 39 60.47 -9.29 16.56
C ARG A 39 59.41 -10.07 15.79
N GLU A 40 59.47 -11.40 15.80
CA GLU A 40 58.44 -12.25 15.18
C GLU A 40 57.07 -12.06 15.86
N ALA A 41 57.03 -11.98 17.19
CA ALA A 41 55.80 -11.69 17.93
C ALA A 41 55.27 -10.28 17.64
N ALA A 42 56.14 -9.27 17.56
CA ALA A 42 55.77 -7.90 17.20
C ALA A 42 55.23 -7.84 15.76
N TYR A 43 55.86 -8.53 14.82
CA TYR A 43 55.40 -8.63 13.44
C TYR A 43 54.04 -9.33 13.34
N ARG A 44 53.83 -10.46 14.03
CA ARG A 44 52.53 -11.14 14.08
C ARG A 44 51.43 -10.23 14.62
N ARG A 45 51.70 -9.52 15.73
CA ARG A 45 50.77 -8.55 16.31
C ARG A 45 50.47 -7.39 15.36
N ALA A 46 51.47 -6.87 14.64
CA ALA A 46 51.27 -5.82 13.64
C ALA A 46 50.39 -6.31 12.49
N MET A 47 50.63 -7.53 12.00
CA MET A 47 49.81 -8.16 10.96
C MET A 47 48.38 -8.47 11.42
N GLU A 48 48.18 -8.86 12.67
CA GLU A 48 46.84 -9.03 13.26
C GLU A 48 46.09 -7.70 13.36
N LYS A 49 46.75 -6.64 13.83
CA LYS A 49 46.16 -5.30 13.87
C LYS A 49 45.81 -4.79 12.48
N ALA A 50 46.71 -4.96 11.50
CA ALA A 50 46.44 -4.58 10.11
C ALA A 50 45.22 -5.33 9.54
N ARG A 51 45.11 -6.64 9.79
CA ARG A 51 43.93 -7.43 9.39
C ARG A 51 42.65 -6.98 10.07
N GLN A 52 42.70 -6.63 11.36
CA GLN A 52 41.55 -6.10 12.09
C GLN A 52 41.11 -4.76 11.53
N GLN A 53 42.05 -3.86 11.25
CA GLN A 53 41.79 -2.56 10.66
C GLN A 53 41.18 -2.71 9.26
N GLU A 54 41.76 -3.55 8.39
CA GLU A 54 41.20 -3.83 7.06
C GLU A 54 39.77 -4.39 7.14
N ARG A 55 39.49 -5.24 8.13
CA ARG A 55 38.13 -5.73 8.37
C ARG A 55 37.20 -4.62 8.83
N GLN A 56 37.63 -3.77 9.76
CA GLN A 56 36.85 -2.61 10.22
C GLN A 56 36.55 -1.65 9.07
N ASP A 57 37.52 -1.37 8.20
CA ASP A 57 37.34 -0.52 7.03
C ASP A 57 36.33 -1.12 6.04
N ARG A 58 36.34 -2.44 5.86
CA ARG A 58 35.33 -3.13 5.03
C ARG A 58 33.94 -3.05 5.64
N VAL A 59 33.81 -3.32 6.93
CA VAL A 59 32.53 -3.21 7.64
C VAL A 59 32.01 -1.77 7.54
N PHE A 60 32.85 -0.78 7.80
CA PHE A 60 32.49 0.63 7.66
C PHE A 60 31.97 0.96 6.25
N LYS A 61 32.69 0.52 5.20
CA LYS A 61 32.23 0.70 3.81
C LYS A 61 30.86 0.04 3.56
N ALA A 62 30.66 -1.17 4.07
CA ALA A 62 29.38 -1.87 3.92
C ALA A 62 28.25 -1.15 4.67
N GLU A 63 28.49 -0.68 5.90
CA GLU A 63 27.53 0.11 6.69
C GLU A 63 27.16 1.43 6.00
N THR A 64 28.10 2.05 5.28
CA THR A 64 27.82 3.25 4.47
C THR A 64 27.04 2.97 3.18
N GLY A 65 26.67 1.71 2.91
CA GLY A 65 25.86 1.33 1.75
C GLY A 65 26.65 0.89 0.52
N HIS A 66 27.95 0.57 0.64
CA HIS A 66 28.73 0.09 -0.50
C HIS A 66 28.35 -1.37 -0.87
N VAL A 67 27.41 -1.52 -1.81
CA VAL A 67 26.81 -2.79 -2.24
C VAL A 67 27.82 -3.91 -2.52
N PRO A 68 28.92 -3.71 -3.26
CA PRO A 68 29.89 -4.77 -3.48
C PRO A 68 30.53 -5.31 -2.18
N THR A 69 30.80 -4.43 -1.21
CA THR A 69 31.37 -4.85 0.09
C THR A 69 30.31 -5.56 0.94
N ILE A 70 29.06 -5.10 0.91
CA ILE A 70 27.93 -5.78 1.55
C ILE A 70 27.82 -7.21 1.04
N LEU A 71 27.79 -7.40 -0.29
CA LEU A 71 27.68 -8.73 -0.91
C LEU A 71 28.89 -9.60 -0.60
N TYR A 72 30.10 -9.03 -0.56
CA TYR A 72 31.32 -9.75 -0.17
C TYR A 72 31.22 -10.27 1.27
N LEU A 73 30.85 -9.42 2.24
CA LEU A 73 30.70 -9.79 3.65
C LEU A 73 29.58 -10.81 3.86
N ALA A 74 28.45 -10.62 3.18
CA ALA A 74 27.35 -11.59 3.18
C ALA A 74 27.84 -12.96 2.71
N LYS A 75 28.56 -12.99 1.58
CA LYS A 75 29.05 -14.23 0.97
C LYS A 75 30.09 -14.94 1.84
N GLU A 76 31.00 -14.18 2.46
CA GLU A 76 32.00 -14.70 3.40
C GLU A 76 31.32 -15.36 4.62
N ALA A 77 30.24 -14.77 5.11
CA ALA A 77 29.51 -15.26 6.28
C ALA A 77 28.58 -16.46 6.00
N GLU A 78 28.14 -16.71 4.76
CA GLU A 78 27.09 -17.71 4.45
C GLU A 78 27.32 -19.10 5.03
N ARG A 79 28.57 -19.59 5.00
CA ARG A 79 28.89 -20.96 5.42
C ARG A 79 29.03 -21.11 6.93
N SER A 80 29.59 -20.10 7.58
CA SER A 80 30.00 -20.17 8.98
C SER A 80 29.02 -19.47 9.92
N LYS A 81 28.32 -18.44 9.43
CA LYS A 81 27.50 -17.52 10.22
C LYS A 81 26.28 -17.05 9.41
N PRO A 82 25.24 -17.89 9.26
CA PRO A 82 24.09 -17.58 8.40
C PRO A 82 23.31 -16.34 8.85
N ASN A 83 23.27 -16.03 10.16
CA ASN A 83 22.59 -14.84 10.66
C ASN A 83 23.36 -13.55 10.30
N GLU A 84 24.70 -13.57 10.33
CA GLU A 84 25.53 -12.45 9.86
C GLU A 84 25.38 -12.27 8.34
N ALA A 85 25.27 -13.37 7.59
CA ALA A 85 25.00 -13.32 6.15
C ALA A 85 23.64 -12.69 5.83
N LEU A 86 22.58 -13.11 6.55
CA LEU A 86 21.24 -12.52 6.43
C LEU A 86 21.25 -11.03 6.72
N TYR A 87 21.91 -10.59 7.79
CA TYR A 87 22.05 -9.16 8.12
C TYR A 87 22.60 -8.34 6.93
N TRP A 88 23.73 -8.78 6.35
CA TRP A 88 24.31 -8.09 5.21
C TRP A 88 23.42 -8.17 3.98
N TYR A 89 22.79 -9.31 3.72
CA TYR A 89 21.83 -9.39 2.61
C TYR A 89 20.64 -8.45 2.82
N HIS A 90 20.06 -8.35 4.01
CA HIS A 90 19.02 -7.36 4.32
C HIS A 90 19.49 -5.93 4.03
N LYS A 91 20.69 -5.55 4.48
CA LYS A 91 21.28 -4.23 4.18
C LYS A 91 21.40 -3.96 2.68
N GLY A 92 21.81 -4.94 1.88
CA GLY A 92 21.87 -4.76 0.43
C GLY A 92 20.47 -4.72 -0.20
N ALA A 93 19.52 -5.49 0.32
CA ALA A 93 18.15 -5.53 -0.18
C ALA A 93 17.38 -4.23 0.13
N GLU A 94 17.68 -3.55 1.25
CA GLU A 94 17.18 -2.20 1.56
C GLU A 94 17.59 -1.15 0.52
N LEU A 95 18.74 -1.37 -0.14
CA LEU A 95 19.27 -0.58 -1.27
C LEU A 95 18.79 -1.09 -2.63
N ASP A 96 17.69 -1.85 -2.64
CA ASP A 96 17.07 -2.45 -3.83
C ASP A 96 18.00 -3.38 -4.63
N ASN A 97 19.02 -3.98 -3.97
CA ASN A 97 19.90 -4.94 -4.63
C ASN A 97 19.23 -6.32 -4.75
N ILE A 98 18.91 -6.71 -5.98
CA ILE A 98 18.27 -7.99 -6.32
C ILE A 98 19.10 -9.20 -5.87
N THR A 99 20.43 -9.16 -5.99
CA THR A 99 21.29 -10.29 -5.58
C THR A 99 21.19 -10.55 -4.07
N SER A 100 21.08 -9.49 -3.29
CA SER A 100 20.82 -9.57 -1.86
C SER A 100 19.46 -10.18 -1.55
N MET A 101 18.40 -9.76 -2.23
CA MET A 101 17.06 -10.33 -2.08
C MET A 101 17.07 -11.85 -2.33
N TYR A 102 17.70 -12.29 -3.44
CA TYR A 102 17.90 -13.71 -3.73
C TYR A 102 18.72 -14.43 -2.64
N GLY A 103 19.71 -13.76 -2.06
CA GLY A 103 20.47 -14.25 -0.91
C GLY A 103 19.60 -14.55 0.31
N ILE A 104 18.69 -13.63 0.66
CA ILE A 104 17.74 -13.78 1.77
C ILE A 104 16.82 -14.96 1.50
N VAL A 105 16.12 -14.97 0.36
CA VAL A 105 15.18 -16.04 -0.01
C VAL A 105 15.87 -17.41 0.08
N ARG A 106 17.06 -17.55 -0.52
CA ARG A 106 17.82 -18.80 -0.50
C ARG A 106 18.24 -19.24 0.90
N LEU A 107 18.60 -18.32 1.79
CA LEU A 107 19.00 -18.66 3.17
C LEU A 107 17.78 -18.98 4.04
N SER A 108 16.69 -18.23 3.89
CA SER A 108 15.42 -18.47 4.57
C SER A 108 14.81 -19.82 4.19
N ASP A 109 14.85 -20.20 2.90
CA ASP A 109 14.29 -21.45 2.40
C ASP A 109 14.99 -22.71 2.92
N LYS A 110 16.20 -22.58 3.48
CA LYS A 110 16.89 -23.68 4.17
C LYS A 110 16.33 -23.93 5.57
N LYS A 111 15.64 -22.96 6.15
CA LYS A 111 15.05 -23.00 7.49
C LYS A 111 13.52 -22.94 7.38
N ARG A 112 12.92 -23.86 6.62
CA ARG A 112 11.46 -23.83 6.30
C ARG A 112 10.53 -23.86 7.50
N GLU A 113 11.01 -24.40 8.63
CA GLU A 113 10.26 -24.47 9.89
C GLU A 113 10.18 -23.11 10.59
N ASP A 114 11.08 -22.17 10.25
CA ASP A 114 11.07 -20.80 10.76
C ASP A 114 10.05 -19.97 9.99
N LEU A 115 8.88 -19.77 10.62
CA LEU A 115 7.78 -18.99 10.06
C LEU A 115 8.19 -17.55 9.73
N VAL A 116 9.05 -16.92 10.54
CA VAL A 116 9.47 -15.54 10.33
C VAL A 116 10.31 -15.44 9.08
N LEU A 117 11.29 -16.34 8.92
CA LEU A 117 12.13 -16.38 7.72
C LEU A 117 11.31 -16.73 6.47
N ARG A 118 10.27 -17.55 6.61
CA ARG A 118 9.35 -17.88 5.51
C ARG A 118 8.59 -16.66 5.03
N GLU A 119 7.99 -15.89 5.93
CA GLU A 119 7.30 -14.65 5.56
C GLU A 119 8.26 -13.61 4.98
N GLN A 120 9.47 -13.49 5.54
CA GLN A 120 10.51 -12.64 4.95
C GLN A 120 10.87 -13.07 3.52
N ALA A 121 11.00 -14.38 3.27
CA ALA A 121 11.25 -14.88 1.93
C ALA A 121 10.10 -14.57 0.97
N ASN A 122 8.85 -14.67 1.42
CA ASN A 122 7.68 -14.30 0.61
C ASN A 122 7.73 -12.82 0.20
N TYR A 123 7.98 -11.93 1.17
CA TYR A 123 8.14 -10.49 0.90
C TYR A 123 9.24 -10.22 -0.15
N TRP A 124 10.44 -10.78 0.02
CA TRP A 124 11.53 -10.55 -0.92
C TRP A 124 11.29 -11.16 -2.30
N ARG A 125 10.51 -12.25 -2.42
CA ARG A 125 10.07 -12.77 -3.72
C ARG A 125 9.17 -11.77 -4.44
N LEU A 126 8.25 -11.11 -3.73
CA LEU A 126 7.43 -10.05 -4.32
C LEU A 126 8.30 -8.89 -4.80
N CYS A 127 9.31 -8.47 -4.03
CA CYS A 127 10.25 -7.44 -4.46
C CYS A 127 11.04 -7.83 -5.72
N ILE A 128 11.50 -9.08 -5.81
CA ILE A 128 12.22 -9.60 -6.98
C ILE A 128 11.30 -9.60 -8.21
N ALA A 129 10.10 -10.17 -8.11
CA ALA A 129 9.13 -10.19 -9.21
C ALA A 129 8.75 -8.76 -9.65
N GLY A 130 8.58 -7.85 -8.70
CA GLY A 130 8.33 -6.44 -8.99
C GLY A 130 9.50 -5.76 -9.70
N ALA A 131 10.75 -6.08 -9.35
CA ALA A 131 11.93 -5.58 -10.05
C ALA A 131 12.03 -6.14 -11.49
N GLU A 132 11.48 -7.32 -11.73
CA GLU A 132 11.36 -7.94 -13.06
C GLU A 132 10.17 -7.40 -13.88
N GLY A 133 9.36 -6.50 -13.31
CA GLY A 133 8.29 -5.79 -13.99
C GLY A 133 6.87 -6.22 -13.60
N ASP A 134 6.71 -7.17 -12.67
CA ASP A 134 5.39 -7.58 -12.20
C ASP A 134 4.74 -6.47 -11.33
N VAL A 135 3.78 -5.78 -11.93
CA VAL A 135 3.06 -4.66 -11.28
C VAL A 135 2.25 -5.13 -10.07
N HIS A 136 1.65 -6.32 -10.13
CA HIS A 136 0.88 -6.86 -9.01
C HIS A 136 1.81 -7.22 -7.85
N ALA A 137 2.97 -7.82 -8.13
CA ALA A 137 3.98 -8.08 -7.11
C ALA A 137 4.54 -6.80 -6.48
N LYS A 138 4.75 -5.71 -7.28
CA LYS A 138 5.13 -4.40 -6.72
C LYS A 138 4.07 -3.87 -5.75
N PHE A 139 2.80 -3.98 -6.11
CA PHE A 139 1.68 -3.56 -5.27
C PHE A 139 1.61 -4.37 -3.97
N GLU A 140 1.68 -5.70 -4.04
CA GLU A 140 1.64 -6.56 -2.85
C GLU A 140 2.87 -6.40 -1.95
N ALA A 141 4.07 -6.22 -2.53
CA ALA A 141 5.26 -5.89 -1.74
C ALA A 141 5.09 -4.56 -0.98
N ALA A 142 4.47 -3.57 -1.62
CA ALA A 142 4.22 -2.28 -1.01
C ALA A 142 3.16 -2.35 0.10
N LYS A 143 2.07 -3.12 -0.10
CA LYS A 143 1.10 -3.45 0.96
C LYS A 143 1.77 -4.15 2.14
N ALA A 144 2.65 -5.11 1.88
CA ALA A 144 3.40 -5.82 2.91
C ALA A 144 4.25 -4.86 3.77
N GLN A 145 4.81 -3.79 3.20
CA GLN A 145 5.49 -2.74 3.98
C GLN A 145 4.53 -1.94 4.86
N ILE A 146 3.33 -1.62 4.38
CA ILE A 146 2.32 -0.87 5.15
C ILE A 146 1.87 -1.67 6.39
N PHE A 147 1.64 -2.97 6.21
CA PHE A 147 1.11 -3.86 7.26
C PHE A 147 2.20 -4.62 8.04
N GLY A 148 3.46 -4.57 7.62
CA GLY A 148 4.58 -5.28 8.25
C GLY A 148 4.58 -6.79 8.01
N GLN A 149 4.13 -7.24 6.84
CA GLN A 149 4.06 -8.66 6.49
C GLN A 149 5.41 -9.13 5.91
N GLY A 150 6.17 -9.89 6.69
CA GLY A 150 7.49 -10.37 6.26
C GLY A 150 8.58 -9.29 6.19
N VAL A 151 8.31 -8.06 6.59
CA VAL A 151 9.27 -6.95 6.63
C VAL A 151 8.92 -6.01 7.78
N GLU A 152 9.90 -5.23 8.25
CA GLU A 152 9.63 -4.16 9.21
C GLU A 152 8.62 -3.17 8.62
N ARG A 153 7.63 -2.80 9.42
CA ARG A 153 6.55 -1.92 9.00
C ARG A 153 7.09 -0.54 8.60
N ASN A 154 6.80 -0.13 7.37
CA ASN A 154 7.17 1.18 6.82
C ASN A 154 6.03 1.74 5.96
N ILE A 155 5.08 2.40 6.63
CA ILE A 155 3.91 2.99 5.98
C ILE A 155 4.31 4.02 4.92
N PRO A 156 5.21 5.01 5.19
CA PRO A 156 5.54 6.02 4.19
C PRO A 156 6.13 5.44 2.90
N ARG A 157 7.05 4.46 3.01
CA ARG A 157 7.65 3.81 1.84
C ARG A 157 6.61 2.98 1.06
N GLY A 158 5.78 2.21 1.77
CA GLY A 158 4.75 1.40 1.15
C GLY A 158 3.70 2.24 0.40
N VAL A 159 3.18 3.29 1.04
CA VAL A 159 2.22 4.21 0.42
C VAL A 159 2.81 4.90 -0.80
N ALA A 160 4.05 5.39 -0.72
CA ALA A 160 4.71 6.02 -1.86
C ALA A 160 4.82 5.07 -3.06
N LYS A 161 5.13 3.79 -2.82
CA LYS A 161 5.24 2.80 -3.89
C LYS A 161 3.87 2.41 -4.47
N ILE A 162 2.82 2.27 -3.65
CA ILE A 162 1.46 2.04 -4.15
C ILE A 162 0.98 3.24 -4.97
N GLN A 163 1.29 4.47 -4.53
CA GLN A 163 0.95 5.67 -5.27
C GLN A 163 1.60 5.69 -6.66
N GLU A 164 2.89 5.33 -6.78
CA GLU A 164 3.56 5.18 -8.08
C GLU A 164 2.82 4.18 -8.98
N VAL A 165 2.47 3.01 -8.44
CA VAL A 165 1.71 1.97 -9.17
C VAL A 165 0.32 2.46 -9.58
N ALA A 166 -0.35 3.25 -8.72
CA ALA A 166 -1.63 3.87 -9.02
C ALA A 166 -1.54 4.94 -10.11
N GLU A 167 -0.45 5.72 -10.12
CA GLU A 167 -0.16 6.74 -11.14
C GLU A 167 0.17 6.13 -12.51
N GLU A 168 0.78 4.94 -12.54
CA GLU A 168 0.90 4.10 -13.75
C GLU A 168 -0.46 3.57 -14.25
N GLY A 169 -1.52 3.77 -13.47
CA GLY A 169 -2.89 3.47 -13.85
C GLY A 169 -3.38 2.07 -13.47
N ASN A 170 -2.67 1.37 -12.59
CA ASN A 170 -3.11 0.10 -12.02
C ASN A 170 -4.38 0.32 -11.17
N LEU A 171 -5.45 -0.41 -11.49
CA LEU A 171 -6.75 -0.19 -10.87
C LEU A 171 -6.81 -0.64 -9.40
N GLU A 172 -6.16 -1.75 -9.05
CA GLU A 172 -6.10 -2.26 -7.67
C GLU A 172 -5.43 -1.24 -6.75
N ALA A 173 -4.31 -0.66 -7.20
CA ALA A 173 -3.61 0.38 -6.47
C ALA A 173 -4.42 1.67 -6.33
N ILE A 174 -5.15 2.09 -7.37
CA ILE A 174 -6.04 3.26 -7.30
C ILE A 174 -7.15 3.04 -6.26
N LEU A 175 -7.81 1.89 -6.30
CA LEU A 175 -8.87 1.55 -5.34
C LEU A 175 -8.31 1.48 -3.92
N PHE A 176 -7.16 0.82 -3.73
CA PHE A 176 -6.48 0.76 -2.44
C PHE A 176 -6.16 2.16 -1.92
N MET A 177 -5.64 3.07 -2.75
CA MET A 177 -5.34 4.44 -2.32
C MET A 177 -6.60 5.18 -1.86
N GLY A 178 -7.73 4.95 -2.54
CA GLY A 178 -9.03 5.50 -2.12
C GLY A 178 -9.47 5.00 -0.75
N ASP A 179 -9.38 3.70 -0.49
CA ASP A 179 -9.72 3.10 0.81
C ASP A 179 -8.73 3.51 1.91
N TRP A 180 -7.43 3.45 1.60
CA TRP A 180 -6.35 3.80 2.51
C TRP A 180 -6.46 5.27 2.95
N SER A 181 -6.91 6.16 2.09
CA SER A 181 -7.06 7.59 2.39
C SER A 181 -7.98 7.87 3.57
N ILE A 182 -8.92 6.98 3.91
CA ILE A 182 -9.84 7.14 5.05
C ILE A 182 -9.69 6.02 6.09
N SER A 183 -8.75 5.10 5.88
CA SER A 183 -8.48 4.02 6.82
C SER A 183 -8.07 4.57 8.19
N PRO A 184 -8.57 4.00 9.31
CA PRO A 184 -8.10 4.36 10.64
C PRO A 184 -6.62 4.04 10.87
N GLU A 185 -6.03 3.16 10.05
CA GLU A 185 -4.60 2.82 10.11
C GLU A 185 -3.72 3.83 9.36
N ASN A 186 -4.31 4.70 8.54
CA ASN A 186 -3.56 5.75 7.86
C ASN A 186 -3.22 6.86 8.87
N PRO A 187 -1.93 7.16 9.10
CA PRO A 187 -1.54 8.20 10.06
C PRO A 187 -1.94 9.61 9.61
N VAL A 188 -2.27 9.82 8.33
CA VAL A 188 -2.68 11.11 7.76
C VAL A 188 -3.92 10.89 6.87
N PRO A 189 -5.09 10.59 7.48
CA PRO A 189 -6.30 10.34 6.70
C PRO A 189 -6.78 11.63 6.02
N SER A 190 -7.25 11.49 4.78
CA SER A 190 -7.81 12.56 3.98
C SER A 190 -9.02 12.06 3.20
N PRO A 191 -10.25 12.32 3.69
CA PRO A 191 -11.48 12.05 2.95
C PRO A 191 -11.48 12.64 1.54
N LYS A 192 -10.89 13.83 1.37
CA LYS A 192 -10.76 14.48 0.06
C LYS A 192 -9.92 13.66 -0.91
N GLN A 193 -8.78 13.10 -0.46
CA GLN A 193 -7.96 12.22 -1.31
C GLN A 193 -8.70 10.93 -1.66
N SER A 194 -9.48 10.37 -0.73
CA SER A 194 -10.31 9.19 -1.01
C SER A 194 -11.22 9.42 -2.21
N THR A 195 -11.96 10.53 -2.22
CA THR A 195 -12.84 10.89 -3.35
C THR A 195 -12.06 11.13 -4.63
N GLN A 196 -10.92 11.80 -4.59
CA GLN A 196 -10.07 12.01 -5.77
C GLN A 196 -9.54 10.69 -6.37
N TRP A 197 -9.19 9.71 -5.54
CA TRP A 197 -8.77 8.39 -6.03
C TRP A 197 -9.95 7.61 -6.62
N PHE A 198 -11.14 7.69 -6.02
CA PHE A 198 -12.33 7.05 -6.60
C PHE A 198 -12.84 7.74 -7.87
N GLU A 199 -12.64 9.05 -8.03
CA GLU A 199 -12.81 9.74 -9.32
C GLU A 199 -11.92 9.12 -10.40
N LYS A 200 -10.62 8.94 -10.11
CA LYS A 200 -9.69 8.26 -11.03
C LYS A 200 -10.09 6.80 -11.33
N ALA A 201 -10.63 6.08 -10.34
CA ALA A 201 -11.12 4.72 -10.55
C ALA A 201 -12.37 4.71 -11.46
N ALA A 202 -13.29 5.64 -11.24
CA ALA A 202 -14.49 5.81 -12.05
C ALA A 202 -14.17 6.23 -13.50
N ASP A 203 -13.13 7.06 -13.71
CA ASP A 203 -12.58 7.41 -15.02
C ASP A 203 -12.11 6.18 -15.80
N LYS A 204 -11.47 5.24 -15.08
CA LYS A 204 -11.07 3.92 -15.62
C LYS A 204 -12.23 2.94 -15.75
N GLN A 205 -13.45 3.41 -15.58
CA GLN A 205 -14.68 2.63 -15.65
C GLN A 205 -14.76 1.53 -14.59
N SER A 206 -14.07 1.67 -13.46
CA SER A 206 -14.16 0.70 -12.36
C SER A 206 -15.54 0.74 -11.72
N GLU A 207 -16.19 -0.41 -11.65
CA GLU A 207 -17.50 -0.56 -10.99
C GLU A 207 -17.39 -0.25 -9.50
N GLU A 208 -16.39 -0.82 -8.83
CA GLU A 208 -16.10 -0.55 -7.43
C GLU A 208 -15.76 0.93 -7.19
N GLY A 209 -14.96 1.52 -8.08
CA GLY A 209 -14.60 2.94 -8.01
C GLY A 209 -15.82 3.86 -8.14
N MET A 210 -16.71 3.57 -9.09
CA MET A 210 -17.99 4.28 -9.24
C MET A 210 -18.90 4.08 -8.01
N THR A 211 -18.99 2.87 -7.47
CA THR A 211 -19.78 2.60 -6.25
C THR A 211 -19.27 3.44 -5.08
N LYS A 212 -17.95 3.41 -4.81
CA LYS A 212 -17.34 4.15 -3.71
C LYS A 212 -17.41 5.67 -3.92
N LEU A 213 -17.26 6.15 -5.15
CA LEU A 213 -17.47 7.56 -5.48
C LEU A 213 -18.92 7.99 -5.23
N GLY A 214 -19.89 7.17 -5.64
CA GLY A 214 -21.31 7.40 -5.38
C GLY A 214 -21.63 7.46 -3.88
N LEU A 215 -21.05 6.56 -3.09
CA LEU A 215 -21.15 6.56 -1.63
C LEU A 215 -20.50 7.79 -1.00
N ASN A 216 -19.36 8.27 -1.53
CA ASN A 216 -18.72 9.48 -1.03
C ASN A 216 -19.61 10.72 -1.26
N PHE A 217 -20.25 10.85 -2.43
CA PHE A 217 -21.24 11.92 -2.67
C PHE A 217 -22.50 11.75 -1.82
N LEU A 218 -22.95 10.52 -1.56
CA LEU A 218 -24.15 10.27 -0.74
C LEU A 218 -23.91 10.69 0.72
N ASN A 219 -22.73 10.37 1.25
CA ASN A 219 -22.38 10.55 2.66
C ASN A 219 -21.58 11.82 2.94
N GLY A 220 -21.19 12.59 1.92
CA GLY A 220 -20.37 13.80 2.08
C GLY A 220 -18.92 13.51 2.49
N VAL A 221 -18.37 12.38 2.07
CA VAL A 221 -17.00 11.98 2.41
C VAL A 221 -16.04 12.73 1.49
N GLY A 222 -15.35 13.74 2.05
CA GLY A 222 -14.33 14.50 1.31
C GLY A 222 -14.85 15.46 0.23
N VAL A 223 -16.16 15.50 0.04
CA VAL A 223 -16.91 16.37 -0.87
C VAL A 223 -18.24 16.74 -0.21
N GLU A 224 -18.91 17.79 -0.70
CA GLU A 224 -20.27 18.10 -0.27
C GLU A 224 -21.23 16.96 -0.66
N GLN A 225 -22.27 16.76 0.15
CA GLN A 225 -23.32 15.79 -0.19
C GLN A 225 -24.02 16.22 -1.46
N ASP A 226 -24.08 15.31 -2.44
CA ASP A 226 -24.72 15.53 -3.72
C ASP A 226 -25.49 14.27 -4.12
N GLY A 227 -26.78 14.25 -3.81
CA GLY A 227 -27.66 13.11 -4.09
C GLY A 227 -27.78 12.80 -5.58
N GLN A 228 -27.66 13.81 -6.47
CA GLN A 228 -27.71 13.58 -7.92
C GLN A 228 -26.45 12.90 -8.42
N ARG A 229 -25.26 13.37 -8.01
CA ARG A 229 -23.99 12.69 -8.35
C ARG A 229 -23.91 11.30 -7.73
N ALA A 230 -24.37 11.14 -6.50
CA ALA A 230 -24.46 9.84 -5.84
C ALA A 230 -25.30 8.86 -6.65
N CYS A 231 -26.55 9.23 -6.97
CA CYS A 231 -27.45 8.40 -7.78
C CYS A 231 -26.84 8.09 -9.15
N TYR A 232 -26.23 9.07 -9.81
CA TYR A 232 -25.58 8.86 -11.09
C TYR A 232 -24.47 7.80 -11.00
N TRP A 233 -23.50 7.96 -10.10
CA TRP A 233 -22.35 7.04 -10.01
C TRP A 233 -22.76 5.63 -9.60
N LEU A 234 -23.72 5.51 -8.67
CA LEU A 234 -24.28 4.22 -8.27
C LEU A 234 -25.03 3.55 -9.43
N GLU A 235 -25.86 4.28 -10.17
CA GLU A 235 -26.56 3.73 -11.34
C GLU A 235 -25.59 3.35 -12.48
N ARG A 236 -24.48 4.07 -12.62
CA ARG A 236 -23.43 3.74 -13.61
C ARG A 236 -22.71 2.44 -13.28
N ALA A 237 -22.40 2.20 -12.01
CA ALA A 237 -21.86 0.92 -11.57
C ALA A 237 -22.90 -0.20 -11.71
N ALA A 238 -24.15 0.06 -11.34
CA ALA A 238 -25.25 -0.88 -11.47
C ALA A 238 -25.54 -1.28 -12.93
N GLU A 239 -25.42 -0.35 -13.89
CA GLU A 239 -25.51 -0.62 -15.33
C GLU A 239 -24.49 -1.65 -15.84
N LYS A 240 -23.36 -1.81 -15.12
CA LYS A 240 -22.33 -2.79 -15.44
C LYS A 240 -22.51 -4.13 -14.71
N GLY A 241 -23.55 -4.25 -13.89
CA GLY A 241 -23.87 -5.48 -13.16
C GLY A 241 -23.40 -5.50 -11.71
N ASN A 242 -22.83 -4.41 -11.19
CA ASN A 242 -22.42 -4.34 -9.79
C ASN A 242 -23.64 -4.41 -8.85
N VAL A 243 -23.76 -5.54 -8.15
CA VAL A 243 -24.94 -5.88 -7.33
C VAL A 243 -25.05 -5.00 -6.08
N GLU A 244 -23.91 -4.61 -5.51
CA GLU A 244 -23.83 -3.70 -4.38
C GLU A 244 -24.24 -2.28 -4.79
N ALA A 245 -23.81 -1.82 -5.97
CA ALA A 245 -24.24 -0.54 -6.53
C ALA A 245 -25.74 -0.48 -6.80
N MET A 246 -26.35 -1.59 -7.25
CA MET A 246 -27.81 -1.69 -7.36
C MET A 246 -28.47 -1.51 -6.00
N TYR A 247 -27.93 -2.14 -4.95
CA TYR A 247 -28.46 -1.96 -3.59
C TYR A 247 -28.38 -0.50 -3.13
N PHE A 248 -27.20 0.13 -3.24
CA PHE A 248 -27.01 1.51 -2.81
C PHE A 248 -27.76 2.52 -3.68
N SER A 249 -27.93 2.27 -4.98
CA SER A 249 -28.81 3.06 -5.82
C SER A 249 -30.26 2.96 -5.33
N GLY A 250 -30.67 1.77 -4.92
CA GLY A 250 -31.94 1.52 -4.24
C GLY A 250 -32.14 2.40 -3.01
N GLU A 251 -31.18 2.35 -2.09
CA GLU A 251 -31.20 3.16 -0.87
C GLU A 251 -31.19 4.67 -1.16
N ALA A 252 -30.37 5.13 -2.12
CA ALA A 252 -30.28 6.54 -2.47
C ALA A 252 -31.60 7.10 -3.05
N TRP A 253 -32.38 6.30 -3.77
CA TRP A 253 -33.66 6.72 -4.34
C TRP A 253 -34.85 6.58 -3.39
N ARG A 254 -34.74 5.78 -2.31
CA ARG A 254 -35.89 5.34 -1.50
C ARG A 254 -36.80 6.49 -1.07
N ASP A 255 -36.18 7.56 -0.56
CA ASP A 255 -36.89 8.69 0.05
C ASP A 255 -37.10 9.87 -0.92
N VAL A 256 -36.61 9.74 -2.16
CA VAL A 256 -36.72 10.78 -3.20
C VAL A 256 -38.14 10.84 -3.78
N LYS A 257 -38.76 12.02 -3.78
CA LYS A 257 -40.11 12.21 -4.32
C LYS A 257 -40.08 12.73 -5.77
N PRO A 258 -41.11 12.47 -6.58
CA PRO A 258 -42.30 11.66 -6.26
C PRO A 258 -42.12 10.15 -6.49
N ASN A 259 -41.21 9.75 -7.40
CA ASN A 259 -41.15 8.38 -7.93
C ASN A 259 -39.99 7.53 -7.37
N GLY A 260 -39.24 8.02 -6.39
CA GLY A 260 -38.04 7.36 -5.88
C GLY A 260 -38.30 5.97 -5.32
N ALA A 261 -39.41 5.74 -4.60
CA ALA A 261 -39.76 4.42 -4.10
C ALA A 261 -39.91 3.36 -5.22
N ALA A 262 -40.44 3.74 -6.39
CA ALA A 262 -40.57 2.84 -7.53
C ALA A 262 -39.20 2.50 -8.15
N ILE A 263 -38.33 3.51 -8.29
CA ILE A 263 -36.95 3.37 -8.81
C ILE A 263 -36.13 2.51 -7.84
N ALA A 264 -36.23 2.82 -6.54
CA ALA A 264 -35.59 2.08 -5.47
C ALA A 264 -35.97 0.60 -5.51
N TYR A 265 -37.27 0.31 -5.61
CA TYR A 265 -37.75 -1.07 -5.69
C TYR A 265 -37.17 -1.82 -6.89
N ILE A 266 -37.06 -1.20 -8.08
CA ILE A 266 -36.47 -1.83 -9.26
C ILE A 266 -35.02 -2.25 -8.98
N TRP A 267 -34.20 -1.33 -8.46
CA TRP A 267 -32.80 -1.61 -8.17
C TRP A 267 -32.62 -2.64 -7.06
N LEU A 268 -33.35 -2.52 -5.95
CA LEU A 268 -33.32 -3.47 -4.84
C LEU A 268 -33.82 -4.86 -5.25
N PHE A 269 -34.84 -4.94 -6.10
CA PHE A 269 -35.32 -6.21 -6.65
C PHE A 269 -34.24 -6.91 -7.48
N MET A 270 -33.54 -6.17 -8.36
CA MET A 270 -32.46 -6.76 -9.16
C MET A 270 -31.28 -7.19 -8.30
N SER A 271 -30.88 -6.36 -7.33
CA SER A 271 -29.80 -6.68 -6.38
C SER A 271 -30.10 -7.94 -5.56
N ALA A 272 -31.31 -8.02 -5.00
CA ALA A 272 -31.77 -9.18 -4.24
C ALA A 272 -31.85 -10.45 -5.09
N TYR A 273 -32.29 -10.33 -6.35
CA TYR A 273 -32.36 -11.47 -7.28
C TYR A 273 -30.97 -12.00 -7.64
N MET A 274 -29.97 -11.12 -7.74
CA MET A 274 -28.58 -11.48 -8.03
C MET A 274 -27.81 -11.95 -6.78
N GLY A 275 -28.47 -12.05 -5.63
CA GLY A 275 -27.93 -12.73 -4.43
C GLY A 275 -27.39 -11.81 -3.34
N TYR A 276 -27.56 -10.49 -3.43
CA TYR A 276 -27.14 -9.58 -2.35
C TYR A 276 -28.17 -9.57 -1.22
N GLU A 277 -27.85 -10.20 -0.10
CA GLU A 277 -28.79 -10.47 0.98
C GLU A 277 -29.42 -9.20 1.59
N PRO A 278 -28.66 -8.12 1.88
CA PRO A 278 -29.23 -6.89 2.44
C PRO A 278 -30.33 -6.27 1.56
N ALA A 279 -30.26 -6.48 0.25
CA ALA A 279 -31.25 -5.93 -0.68
C ALA A 279 -32.64 -6.55 -0.51
N LYS A 280 -32.77 -7.78 0.00
CA LYS A 280 -34.09 -8.40 0.21
C LYS A 280 -34.92 -7.62 1.22
N SER A 281 -34.34 -7.36 2.39
CA SER A 281 -34.99 -6.63 3.47
C SER A 281 -35.34 -5.20 3.04
N ALA A 282 -34.40 -4.51 2.40
CA ALA A 282 -34.64 -3.16 1.87
C ALA A 282 -35.73 -3.16 0.79
N ARG A 283 -35.71 -4.11 -0.16
CA ARG A 283 -36.74 -4.26 -1.19
C ARG A 283 -38.11 -4.45 -0.57
N ASP A 284 -38.22 -5.31 0.44
CA ASP A 284 -39.50 -5.63 1.08
C ASP A 284 -40.04 -4.45 1.88
N ALA A 285 -39.16 -3.69 2.54
CA ALA A 285 -39.50 -2.43 3.20
C ALA A 285 -40.08 -1.43 2.19
N VAL A 286 -39.39 -1.18 1.07
CA VAL A 286 -39.89 -0.28 0.01
C VAL A 286 -41.18 -0.82 -0.62
N GLY A 287 -41.23 -2.12 -0.90
CA GLY A 287 -42.40 -2.79 -1.46
C GLY A 287 -43.64 -2.65 -0.59
N SER A 288 -43.52 -2.64 0.74
CA SER A 288 -44.64 -2.45 1.66
C SER A 288 -45.29 -1.06 1.55
N THR A 289 -44.52 -0.06 1.12
CA THR A 289 -45.03 1.31 0.87
C THR A 289 -45.68 1.46 -0.50
N LEU A 290 -45.49 0.48 -1.39
CA LEU A 290 -46.04 0.42 -2.72
C LEU A 290 -47.29 -0.48 -2.76
N GLY A 291 -48.26 -0.14 -3.61
CA GLY A 291 -49.39 -1.03 -3.86
C GLY A 291 -48.95 -2.34 -4.55
N VAL A 292 -49.67 -3.44 -4.27
CA VAL A 292 -49.36 -4.77 -4.83
C VAL A 292 -49.29 -4.74 -6.36
N ASP A 293 -50.23 -4.05 -7.02
CA ASP A 293 -50.25 -3.91 -8.47
C ASP A 293 -49.01 -3.18 -9.00
N SER A 294 -48.58 -2.13 -8.30
CA SER A 294 -47.35 -1.40 -8.63
C SER A 294 -46.14 -2.32 -8.51
N VAL A 295 -46.04 -3.10 -7.44
CA VAL A 295 -44.94 -4.06 -7.24
C VAL A 295 -44.86 -5.08 -8.39
N VAL A 296 -45.98 -5.70 -8.76
CA VAL A 296 -46.03 -6.66 -9.88
C VAL A 296 -45.62 -5.99 -11.19
N GLY A 297 -46.10 -4.76 -11.43
CA GLY A 297 -45.70 -3.94 -12.57
C GLY A 297 -44.19 -3.69 -12.61
N LEU A 298 -43.59 -3.25 -11.51
CA LEU A 298 -42.15 -2.96 -11.41
C LEU A 298 -41.30 -4.22 -11.61
N GLN A 299 -41.72 -5.37 -11.07
CA GLN A 299 -41.04 -6.64 -11.32
C GLN A 299 -41.07 -7.03 -12.80
N SER A 300 -42.19 -6.77 -13.49
CA SER A 300 -42.31 -7.04 -14.93
C SER A 300 -41.37 -6.16 -15.76
N LEU A 301 -41.11 -4.92 -15.32
CA LEU A 301 -40.14 -4.00 -15.94
C LEU A 301 -38.68 -4.41 -15.64
N ALA A 302 -38.41 -4.86 -14.42
CA ALA A 302 -37.07 -5.21 -13.97
C ALA A 302 -36.54 -6.52 -14.59
N LYS A 303 -37.40 -7.53 -14.78
CA LYS A 303 -36.99 -8.86 -15.28
C LYS A 303 -36.25 -8.82 -16.64
N PRO A 304 -36.72 -8.08 -17.67
CA PRO A 304 -35.97 -7.94 -18.92
C PRO A 304 -34.62 -7.22 -18.75
N VAL A 305 -34.55 -6.22 -17.88
CA VAL A 305 -33.30 -5.49 -17.57
C VAL A 305 -32.32 -6.43 -16.89
N LEU A 306 -32.77 -7.21 -15.92
CA LEU A 306 -31.97 -8.21 -15.22
C LEU A 306 -31.42 -9.27 -16.18
N LYS A 307 -32.25 -9.77 -17.11
CA LYS A 307 -31.79 -10.71 -18.15
C LYS A 307 -30.69 -10.08 -19.02
N LYS A 308 -30.80 -8.80 -19.36
CA LYS A 308 -29.74 -8.09 -20.09
C LYS A 308 -28.47 -7.97 -19.26
N LEU A 309 -28.57 -7.53 -18.00
CA LEU A 309 -27.41 -7.40 -17.11
C LEU A 309 -26.67 -8.74 -16.90
N GLN A 310 -27.38 -9.87 -16.86
CA GLN A 310 -26.77 -11.19 -16.67
C GLN A 310 -26.15 -11.79 -17.95
N PHE A 311 -26.76 -11.55 -19.11
CA PHE A 311 -26.47 -12.34 -20.32
C PHE A 311 -26.10 -11.51 -21.56
N GLY A 312 -26.06 -10.18 -21.46
CA GLY A 312 -25.82 -9.34 -22.63
C GLY A 312 -25.16 -7.99 -22.32
N PRO A 313 -24.61 -7.33 -23.34
CA PRO A 313 -24.00 -6.02 -23.16
C PRO A 313 -25.07 -4.98 -22.85
N VAL A 314 -24.85 -4.19 -21.80
CA VAL A 314 -25.64 -3.00 -21.50
C VAL A 314 -24.91 -1.77 -22.05
N VAL A 315 -25.59 -1.01 -22.91
CA VAL A 315 -25.01 0.22 -23.50
C VAL A 315 -24.85 1.28 -22.41
N LYS A 316 -23.72 1.99 -22.42
CA LYS A 316 -23.42 3.09 -21.51
C LYS A 316 -24.60 4.07 -21.39
N HIS A 317 -25.04 4.34 -20.15
CA HIS A 317 -26.15 5.22 -19.79
C HIS A 317 -27.54 4.78 -20.27
N SER A 318 -27.69 3.57 -20.83
CA SER A 318 -28.97 3.16 -21.41
C SER A 318 -30.07 2.95 -20.37
N LEU A 319 -29.75 2.41 -19.18
CA LEU A 319 -30.72 2.23 -18.11
C LEU A 319 -31.03 3.57 -17.44
N ILE A 320 -30.01 4.39 -17.22
CA ILE A 320 -30.16 5.74 -16.66
C ILE A 320 -31.08 6.58 -17.56
N ARG A 321 -30.85 6.58 -18.89
CA ARG A 321 -31.71 7.28 -19.85
C ARG A 321 -33.13 6.73 -19.88
N ALA A 322 -33.29 5.40 -19.81
CA ALA A 322 -34.61 4.77 -19.80
C ALA A 322 -35.41 5.17 -18.55
N LEU A 323 -34.79 5.12 -17.37
CA LEU A 323 -35.41 5.53 -16.12
C LEU A 323 -35.66 7.04 -16.06
N ASN A 324 -34.75 7.88 -16.59
CA ASN A 324 -34.97 9.32 -16.74
C ASN A 324 -36.22 9.60 -17.57
N LYS A 325 -36.37 8.91 -18.71
CA LYS A 325 -37.53 9.05 -19.58
C LYS A 325 -38.82 8.54 -18.92
N LEU A 326 -38.77 7.37 -18.28
CA LEU A 326 -39.94 6.71 -17.69
C LEU A 326 -40.49 7.49 -16.48
N TYR A 327 -39.61 7.96 -15.60
CA TYR A 327 -39.98 8.63 -14.36
C TYR A 327 -39.83 10.14 -14.40
N LYS A 328 -39.50 10.71 -15.56
CA LYS A 328 -39.25 12.15 -15.78
C LYS A 328 -38.20 12.70 -14.80
N ARG A 329 -37.10 11.97 -14.64
CA ARG A 329 -36.02 12.34 -13.72
C ARG A 329 -35.12 13.38 -14.36
N GLU A 330 -34.76 14.41 -13.62
CA GLU A 330 -33.76 15.41 -13.99
C GLU A 330 -32.35 14.99 -13.53
N LEU A 331 -32.01 13.70 -13.66
CA LEU A 331 -30.69 13.19 -13.27
C LEU A 331 -29.66 13.47 -14.38
N PRO A 332 -28.64 14.32 -14.16
CA PRO A 332 -27.64 14.64 -15.17
C PRO A 332 -26.76 13.44 -15.51
N LEU A 333 -26.26 13.40 -16.75
CA LEU A 333 -25.24 12.42 -17.16
C LEU A 333 -23.85 13.05 -16.96
N PHE A 334 -23.28 12.91 -15.76
CA PHE A 334 -21.99 13.53 -15.45
C PHE A 334 -20.84 12.89 -16.26
N GLY A 335 -20.18 13.66 -17.11
CA GLY A 335 -18.89 13.29 -17.69
C GLY A 335 -17.79 13.62 -16.68
N LEU A 336 -16.95 12.65 -16.33
CA LEU A 336 -15.65 13.00 -15.76
C LEU A 336 -14.83 13.64 -16.88
N VAL A 337 -14.16 14.74 -16.54
CA VAL A 337 -13.57 15.67 -17.50
C VAL A 337 -12.63 14.93 -18.47
N GLN A 338 -13.07 14.79 -19.71
CA GLN A 338 -12.20 14.82 -20.87
C GLN A 338 -12.72 15.91 -21.78
N ASP A 339 -11.85 16.87 -22.07
CA ASP A 339 -12.03 17.85 -23.13
C ASP A 339 -12.50 17.15 -24.40
N GLY A 340 -13.63 17.62 -24.95
CA GLY A 340 -13.93 17.43 -26.36
C GLY A 340 -14.99 16.39 -26.74
N GLU A 341 -16.15 16.37 -26.10
CA GLU A 341 -17.38 15.98 -26.80
C GLU A 341 -18.50 17.00 -26.48
N GLN A 342 -18.69 17.95 -27.39
CA GLN A 342 -19.86 18.82 -27.41
C GLN A 342 -21.10 17.95 -27.62
N GLU A 343 -22.02 17.96 -26.64
CA GLU A 343 -23.41 17.60 -26.92
C GLU A 343 -23.97 18.57 -27.98
N PRO A 344 -24.68 18.08 -29.02
CA PRO A 344 -25.27 18.96 -30.02
C PRO A 344 -26.36 19.80 -29.36
N ALA A 345 -26.16 21.12 -29.42
CA ALA A 345 -27.07 22.13 -28.91
C ALA A 345 -28.51 21.90 -29.36
N SER A 346 -29.41 21.75 -28.38
CA SER A 346 -30.84 21.87 -28.60
C SER A 346 -31.19 23.34 -28.87
N THR A 347 -31.50 23.62 -30.12
CA THR A 347 -32.07 24.88 -30.62
C THR A 347 -33.36 25.23 -29.88
N THR A 348 -33.38 26.35 -29.15
CA THR A 348 -34.56 27.22 -28.93
C THR A 348 -34.05 28.53 -28.33
N GLN A 349 -33.94 29.58 -29.14
CA GLN A 349 -34.92 30.67 -29.29
C GLN A 349 -34.58 31.88 -28.40
N ASN A 350 -34.29 32.97 -29.12
CA ASN A 350 -34.16 34.35 -28.69
C ASN A 350 -35.05 34.75 -27.51
N GLU A 351 -34.47 35.39 -26.50
CA GLU A 351 -35.10 36.53 -25.84
C GLU A 351 -34.05 37.51 -25.29
N VAL A 352 -34.36 38.79 -25.48
CA VAL A 352 -33.52 39.98 -25.24
C VAL A 352 -33.58 40.35 -23.74
N PRO A 353 -32.49 40.80 -23.11
CA PRO A 353 -32.48 41.16 -21.70
C PRO A 353 -32.90 42.63 -21.46
N PRO A 354 -33.49 42.96 -20.30
CA PRO A 354 -33.43 44.33 -19.79
C PRO A 354 -32.60 44.44 -18.51
N GLU A 355 -31.59 45.30 -18.63
CA GLU A 355 -31.22 46.42 -17.76
C GLU A 355 -31.18 46.30 -16.22
N ALA A 356 -30.11 46.88 -15.69
CA ALA A 356 -29.74 46.94 -14.29
C ALA A 356 -30.01 48.32 -13.65
N LYS A 357 -30.13 48.27 -12.30
CA LYS A 357 -29.90 49.29 -11.24
C LYS A 357 -31.13 50.05 -10.68
N PRO A 358 -31.05 50.64 -9.45
CA PRO A 358 -30.35 50.21 -8.23
C PRO A 358 -31.14 50.40 -6.90
N SER A 359 -30.61 49.81 -5.82
CA SER A 359 -30.58 50.20 -4.38
C SER A 359 -31.70 51.00 -3.69
N GLU A 360 -32.15 50.49 -2.52
CA GLU A 360 -32.52 51.20 -1.26
C GLU A 360 -32.74 50.09 -0.18
N THR A 361 -31.87 49.87 0.81
CA THR A 361 -31.73 50.44 2.19
C THR A 361 -32.86 50.17 3.20
N GLU A 362 -32.42 49.86 4.44
CA GLU A 362 -33.11 49.79 5.75
C GLU A 362 -33.88 48.48 6.06
N SER A 363 -33.44 47.60 6.99
CA SER A 363 -33.19 47.67 8.45
C SER A 363 -34.44 47.53 9.34
N THR A 364 -34.59 46.38 10.02
CA THR A 364 -35.23 46.15 11.34
C THR A 364 -35.18 44.64 11.63
N ILE A 365 -34.38 44.14 12.58
CA ILE A 365 -34.57 43.98 14.04
C ILE A 365 -35.66 42.95 14.42
N SER A 366 -35.23 42.03 15.29
CA SER A 366 -35.98 41.10 16.16
C SER A 366 -36.63 39.89 15.49
N SER A 367 -36.78 38.73 16.11
CA SER A 367 -36.25 38.03 17.29
C SER A 367 -37.13 36.80 17.43
N ASN A 368 -36.58 35.73 18.00
CA ASN A 368 -37.27 34.53 18.51
C ASN A 368 -37.54 33.41 17.51
N ILE A 369 -37.05 32.22 17.89
CA ILE A 369 -37.73 30.91 18.03
C ILE A 369 -36.58 29.97 18.44
N GLU A 370 -36.39 29.69 19.74
CA GLU A 370 -36.96 28.55 20.48
C GLU A 370 -36.79 27.17 19.82
N ASP A 371 -36.02 26.37 20.56
CA ASP A 371 -35.85 24.91 20.59
C ASP A 371 -36.89 24.00 19.93
N ALA A 372 -36.35 22.90 19.38
CA ALA A 372 -36.90 21.54 19.17
C ALA A 372 -36.53 21.05 17.75
N THR A 373 -36.03 19.86 17.47
CA THR A 373 -35.84 18.59 18.20
C THR A 373 -35.09 17.66 17.23
N GLU A 374 -34.19 16.83 17.76
CA GLU A 374 -33.83 15.48 17.27
C GLU A 374 -33.77 15.24 15.76
N ASP A 375 -32.60 15.54 15.17
CA ASP A 375 -32.18 14.92 13.92
C ASP A 375 -31.82 13.44 14.19
N THR A 376 -32.67 12.55 13.70
CA THR A 376 -32.32 11.13 13.50
C THR A 376 -31.44 11.03 12.26
N ALA A 377 -30.19 11.44 12.41
CA ALA A 377 -29.14 11.13 11.44
C ALA A 377 -28.91 9.61 11.48
N SER A 378 -29.49 8.90 10.51
CA SER A 378 -29.07 7.56 10.12
C SER A 378 -27.63 7.64 9.63
N SER A 379 -26.68 7.69 10.56
CA SER A 379 -25.28 7.42 10.26
C SER A 379 -25.21 5.99 9.75
N TYR A 380 -25.05 5.84 8.44
CA TYR A 380 -24.59 4.58 7.88
C TYR A 380 -23.20 4.38 8.47
N SER A 381 -23.14 3.60 9.55
CA SER A 381 -21.87 3.22 10.15
C SER A 381 -21.03 2.63 9.03
N TYR A 382 -19.80 3.14 8.90
CA TYR A 382 -18.70 2.46 8.22
C TYR A 382 -18.50 1.11 8.92
N SER A 383 -19.39 0.15 8.67
CA SER A 383 -19.09 -1.25 8.83
C SER A 383 -17.99 -1.44 7.81
N SER A 384 -16.78 -1.60 8.33
CA SER A 384 -15.59 -2.01 7.60
C SER A 384 -15.99 -2.73 6.33
N TYR A 385 -15.60 -2.20 5.18
CA TYR A 385 -15.52 -2.98 3.97
C TYR A 385 -14.81 -4.27 4.37
N ASP A 386 -15.58 -5.35 4.52
CA ASP A 386 -15.06 -6.69 4.74
C ASP A 386 -14.41 -7.04 3.41
N THR A 387 -13.22 -6.48 3.24
CA THR A 387 -12.29 -6.86 2.19
C THR A 387 -11.88 -8.27 2.58
N HIS A 388 -12.67 -9.23 2.15
CA HIS A 388 -12.24 -10.60 1.97
C HIS A 388 -11.12 -10.59 0.91
N TYR A 389 -9.95 -10.09 1.28
CA TYR A 389 -8.70 -10.61 0.75
C TYR A 389 -8.60 -12.04 1.30
N SER A 390 -9.20 -12.98 0.57
CA SER A 390 -9.11 -14.40 0.88
C SER A 390 -7.64 -14.83 0.78
N GLN A 391 -7.11 -15.21 1.95
CA GLN A 391 -6.00 -16.12 2.28
C GLN A 391 -4.88 -16.39 1.28
#